data_AF-A0A642UW71-F1
#
_entry.id   AF-A0A642UW71-F1
#
_cell.length_a   1.000
_cell.length_b   1.000
_cell.length_c   1.000
_cell.angle_alpha   90.00
_cell.angle_beta   90.00
_cell.angle_gamma   90.00
#
_symmetry.space_group_name_H-M   'P 1'
#
loop_
_entity.id
_entity.type
_entity.pdbx_description
1 polymer ?
#
loop_
_entity_poly.entity_id
_entity_poly.type
_entity_poly.pdbx_seq_one_letter_code
_entity_poly.pdbx_strand_id
1 'polypeptide(L)'
;MLEAKLDQAGIFKKIIEAIKEMVKDCNFDCSDTGIAVQAVDASHIALVSLLLGSEAFSSYRSDRNMTLGVNIDSLNKLLKCGGNEDVLTLRAEDKASALSITFEDTKQDRMSEFNMKLMDISQDHLSVPETEHAAHITMPSTQFQKICRDFKEINESLRIDATKDGVRFSAEGSIGDGNVTLKPYTDIENKENSIEVNVNEEVSGIFNSKYLIDICKAGNFSNQVTLHIAADIPMEIEYKLPNGHLKYYLAPQMDDEEE
;
A
#
# COMPACT_ATOMS: atom_id res chain seq x y z
N MET A 1 19.69 -15.54 -10.57
CA MET A 1 18.68 -15.05 -11.52
C MET A 1 17.36 -14.97 -10.79
N LEU A 2 16.51 -14.00 -11.15
CA LEU A 2 15.12 -13.89 -10.73
C LEU A 2 14.21 -14.38 -11.84
N GLU A 3 13.23 -15.22 -11.48
CA GLU A 3 12.07 -15.56 -12.29
C GLU A 3 10.85 -15.66 -11.36
N ALA A 4 9.87 -14.79 -11.56
CA ALA A 4 8.69 -14.71 -10.71
C ALA A 4 7.42 -14.67 -11.58
N LYS A 5 6.57 -15.68 -11.44
CA LYS A 5 5.39 -15.90 -12.28
C LYS A 5 4.10 -15.75 -11.47
N LEU A 6 3.21 -14.87 -11.92
CA LEU A 6 1.87 -14.70 -11.37
C LEU A 6 0.84 -15.21 -12.39
N ASP A 7 -0.14 -15.98 -11.91
CA ASP A 7 -1.22 -16.48 -12.77
C ASP A 7 -2.15 -15.38 -13.28
N GLN A 8 -2.23 -14.26 -12.56
CA GLN A 8 -3.02 -13.09 -12.94
C GLN A 8 -2.20 -11.81 -12.76
N ALA A 9 -1.87 -11.16 -13.89
CA ALA A 9 -1.20 -9.87 -13.93
C ALA A 9 -1.98 -8.76 -13.20
N GLY A 10 -3.31 -8.90 -13.12
CA GLY A 10 -4.21 -7.92 -12.51
C GLY A 10 -3.84 -7.56 -11.06
N ILE A 11 -3.38 -8.53 -10.26
CA ILE A 11 -2.99 -8.28 -8.86
C ILE A 11 -1.75 -7.37 -8.81
N PHE A 12 -0.70 -7.73 -9.56
CA PHE A 12 0.53 -6.94 -9.61
C PHE A 12 0.28 -5.53 -10.18
N LYS A 13 -0.57 -5.41 -11.21
CA LYS A 13 -1.00 -4.12 -11.77
C LYS A 13 -1.64 -3.21 -10.72
N LYS A 14 -2.56 -3.74 -9.92
CA LYS A 14 -3.24 -2.98 -8.86
C LYS A 14 -2.28 -2.56 -7.74
N ILE A 15 -1.32 -3.41 -7.38
CA ILE A 15 -0.29 -3.09 -6.39
C ILE A 15 0.59 -1.94 -6.90
N ILE A 16 1.10 -2.03 -8.14
CA ILE A 16 1.92 -0.97 -8.73
C ILE A 16 1.14 0.35 -8.86
N GLU A 17 -0.14 0.29 -9.18
CA GLU A 17 -1.02 1.47 -9.22
C GLU A 17 -1.19 2.13 -7.84
N ALA A 18 -1.25 1.33 -6.76
CA ALA A 18 -1.41 1.84 -5.40
C ALA A 18 -0.14 2.47 -4.81
N ILE A 19 1.06 2.09 -5.28
CA ILE A 19 2.32 2.68 -4.81
C ILE A 19 2.80 3.85 -5.68
N LYS A 20 2.30 3.94 -6.93
CA LYS A 20 2.77 4.90 -7.95
C LYS A 20 2.72 6.37 -7.56
N GLU A 21 1.73 6.78 -6.78
CA GLU A 21 1.58 8.21 -6.42
C GLU A 21 2.49 8.61 -5.27
N MET A 22 2.92 7.63 -4.47
CA MET A 22 3.77 7.84 -3.30
C MET A 22 5.24 7.83 -3.69
N VAL A 23 5.61 6.97 -4.65
CA VAL A 23 6.99 6.65 -4.96
C VAL A 23 7.19 6.59 -6.47
N LYS A 24 8.16 7.38 -6.95
CA LYS A 24 8.51 7.45 -8.37
C LYS A 24 9.53 6.40 -8.78
N ASP A 25 10.60 6.27 -7.99
CA ASP A 25 11.73 5.38 -8.22
C ASP A 25 11.97 4.58 -6.93
N CYS A 26 12.06 3.25 -7.02
CA CYS A 26 12.34 2.39 -5.86
C CYS A 26 13.05 1.10 -6.21
N ASN A 27 13.62 0.48 -5.18
CA ASN A 27 14.26 -0.82 -5.24
C ASN A 27 13.27 -1.95 -4.97
N PHE A 28 13.28 -2.95 -5.86
CA PHE A 28 12.64 -4.25 -5.65
C PHE A 28 13.71 -5.23 -5.18
N ASP A 29 13.71 -5.51 -3.89
CA ASP A 29 14.63 -6.44 -3.25
C ASP A 29 14.07 -7.85 -3.36
N CYS A 30 14.74 -8.68 -4.17
CA CYS A 30 14.31 -10.03 -4.47
C CYS A 30 15.22 -11.03 -3.74
N SER A 31 14.65 -11.87 -2.89
CA SER A 31 15.33 -12.94 -2.14
C SER A 31 14.64 -14.28 -2.37
N ASP A 32 15.12 -15.34 -1.75
CA ASP A 32 14.43 -16.64 -1.76
C ASP A 32 13.04 -16.62 -1.09
N THR A 33 12.81 -15.68 -0.17
CA THR A 33 11.52 -15.50 0.52
C THR A 33 10.48 -14.73 -0.29
N GLY A 34 10.87 -13.99 -1.33
CA GLY A 34 9.94 -13.20 -2.14
C GLY A 34 10.52 -11.87 -2.62
N ILE A 35 9.62 -10.96 -2.99
CA ILE A 35 9.94 -9.60 -3.46
C ILE A 35 9.46 -8.59 -2.42
N ALA A 36 10.38 -7.77 -1.93
CA ALA A 36 10.09 -6.66 -1.03
C ALA A 36 10.34 -5.32 -1.74
N VAL A 37 9.55 -4.32 -1.40
CA VAL A 37 9.80 -2.92 -1.77
C VAL A 37 9.62 -2.09 -0.53
N GLN A 38 10.62 -1.27 -0.23
CA GLN A 38 10.49 -0.24 0.78
C GLN A 38 10.88 1.09 0.16
N ALA A 39 10.06 2.11 0.32
CA ALA A 39 10.38 3.44 -0.21
C ALA A 39 9.70 4.57 0.55
N VAL A 40 10.41 5.68 0.65
CA VAL A 40 9.94 6.91 1.27
C VAL A 40 9.55 7.89 0.18
N ASP A 41 8.48 8.63 0.41
CA ASP A 41 8.04 9.68 -0.50
C ASP A 41 9.05 10.85 -0.54
N ALA A 42 8.92 11.73 -1.53
CA ALA A 42 9.85 12.85 -1.71
C ALA A 42 9.84 13.86 -0.55
N SER A 43 8.77 13.91 0.25
CA SER A 43 8.68 14.79 1.43
C SER A 43 9.20 14.16 2.72
N HIS A 44 9.53 12.87 2.71
CA HIS A 44 9.90 12.10 3.91
C HIS A 44 8.81 12.01 5.00
N ILE A 45 7.54 12.18 4.62
CA ILE A 45 6.39 12.12 5.54
C ILE A 45 5.74 10.73 5.50
N ALA A 46 5.88 10.01 4.39
CA ALA A 46 5.25 8.70 4.21
C ALA A 46 6.22 7.63 3.70
N LEU A 47 6.09 6.42 4.25
CA LEU A 47 6.84 5.23 3.83
C LEU A 47 5.87 4.17 3.31
N VAL A 48 6.23 3.54 2.20
CA VAL A 48 5.56 2.37 1.63
C VAL A 48 6.42 1.14 1.90
N SER A 49 5.79 0.07 2.38
CA SER A 49 6.39 -1.24 2.58
C SER A 49 5.51 -2.31 1.94
N LEU A 50 5.99 -2.91 0.85
CA LEU A 50 5.36 -4.03 0.17
C LEU A 50 6.18 -5.28 0.42
N LEU A 51 5.48 -6.37 0.73
CA LEU A 51 6.04 -7.72 0.70
C LEU A 51 5.14 -8.61 -0.13
N LEU A 52 5.72 -9.27 -1.13
CA LEU A 52 5.13 -10.37 -1.87
C LEU A 52 5.97 -11.61 -1.59
N GLY A 53 5.47 -12.48 -0.70
CA GLY A 53 6.12 -13.75 -0.41
C GLY A 53 6.22 -14.63 -1.66
N SER A 54 7.17 -15.55 -1.68
CA SER A 54 7.37 -16.49 -2.80
C SER A 54 6.11 -17.32 -3.10
N GLU A 55 5.28 -17.60 -2.10
CA GLU A 55 3.97 -18.26 -2.23
C GLU A 55 2.91 -17.40 -2.96
N ALA A 56 3.15 -16.10 -3.17
CA ALA A 56 2.29 -15.24 -3.99
C ALA A 56 2.40 -15.54 -5.50
N PHE A 57 3.38 -16.35 -5.90
CA PHE A 57 3.70 -16.66 -7.28
C PHE A 57 3.45 -18.14 -7.55
N SER A 58 2.97 -18.48 -8.74
CA SER A 58 2.80 -19.88 -9.16
C SER A 58 4.13 -20.57 -9.48
N SER A 59 5.15 -19.78 -9.84
CA SER A 59 6.54 -20.20 -9.90
C SER A 59 7.42 -19.05 -9.42
N TYR A 60 8.30 -19.32 -8.47
CA TYR A 60 9.23 -18.34 -7.95
C TYR A 60 10.63 -18.93 -7.82
N ARG A 61 11.61 -18.22 -8.35
CA ARG A 61 13.02 -18.55 -8.23
C ARG A 61 13.84 -17.28 -8.09
N SER A 62 14.59 -17.20 -6.99
CA SER A 62 15.65 -16.21 -6.81
C SER A 62 16.91 -16.93 -6.35
N ASP A 63 17.90 -17.07 -7.24
CA ASP A 63 19.12 -17.83 -6.90
C ASP A 63 20.01 -17.09 -5.89
N ARG A 64 19.90 -15.75 -5.85
CA ARG A 64 20.69 -14.85 -5.02
C ARG A 64 19.89 -13.59 -4.75
N ASN A 65 20.12 -12.98 -3.60
CA ASN A 65 19.58 -11.67 -3.30
C ASN A 65 20.02 -10.67 -4.38
N MET A 66 19.05 -9.98 -4.97
CA MET A 66 19.29 -8.95 -5.95
C MET A 66 18.33 -7.78 -5.75
N THR A 67 18.82 -6.59 -6.09
CA THR A 67 18.05 -5.37 -6.00
C THR A 67 17.86 -4.83 -7.40
N LEU A 68 16.60 -4.61 -7.77
CA LEU A 68 16.22 -4.08 -9.07
C LEU A 68 15.68 -2.65 -8.89
N GLY A 69 16.45 -1.64 -9.30
CA GLY A 69 16.00 -0.26 -9.27
C GLY A 69 15.07 0.03 -10.44
N VAL A 70 13.85 0.44 -10.12
CA VAL A 70 12.72 0.55 -11.06
C VAL A 70 12.08 1.93 -10.96
N ASN A 71 11.81 2.53 -12.12
CA ASN A 71 10.90 3.67 -12.22
C ASN A 71 9.45 3.16 -12.29
N ILE A 72 8.66 3.45 -11.25
CA ILE A 72 7.29 2.94 -11.08
C ILE A 72 6.34 3.44 -12.18
N ASP A 73 6.50 4.68 -12.63
CA ASP A 73 5.72 5.23 -13.75
C ASP A 73 5.91 4.43 -15.04
N SER A 74 7.15 4.08 -15.35
CA SER A 74 7.51 3.26 -16.51
C SER A 74 6.98 1.84 -16.34
N LEU A 75 7.06 1.28 -15.12
CA LEU A 75 6.59 -0.07 -14.84
C LEU A 75 5.08 -0.14 -15.05
N ASN A 76 4.33 0.81 -14.48
CA ASN A 76 2.90 0.91 -14.68
C ASN A 76 2.52 1.04 -16.17
N LYS A 77 3.27 1.82 -16.96
CA LYS A 77 3.02 1.94 -18.41
C LYS A 77 3.18 0.62 -19.14
N LEU A 78 4.24 -0.16 -18.86
CA LEU A 78 4.44 -1.47 -19.47
C LEU A 78 3.42 -2.50 -18.99
N LEU A 79 3.06 -2.46 -17.71
CA LEU A 79 2.05 -3.35 -17.14
C LEU A 79 0.65 -3.15 -17.76
N LYS A 80 0.35 -1.95 -18.28
CA LYS A 80 -0.89 -1.67 -19.02
C LYS A 80 -0.96 -2.36 -20.38
N CYS A 81 0.14 -2.87 -20.92
CA CYS A 81 0.16 -3.60 -22.19
C CYS A 81 -0.39 -5.03 -22.09
N GLY A 82 -0.43 -5.60 -20.87
CA GLY A 82 -1.04 -6.90 -20.58
C GLY A 82 -2.49 -6.80 -20.10
N GLY A 83 -3.29 -7.82 -20.40
CA GLY A 83 -4.60 -8.05 -19.81
C GLY A 83 -4.52 -8.34 -18.31
N ASN A 84 -5.64 -8.21 -17.59
CA ASN A 84 -5.67 -8.51 -16.15
C ASN A 84 -5.64 -10.02 -15.85
N GLU A 85 -6.14 -10.82 -16.79
CA GLU A 85 -6.18 -12.29 -16.72
C GLU A 85 -4.95 -12.95 -17.38
N ASP A 86 -4.03 -12.14 -17.90
CA ASP A 86 -2.80 -12.66 -18.51
C ASP A 86 -1.88 -13.18 -17.40
N VAL A 87 -1.14 -14.24 -17.72
CA VAL A 87 -0.08 -14.72 -16.85
C VAL A 87 1.11 -13.78 -16.99
N LEU A 88 1.62 -13.27 -15.88
CA LEU A 88 2.74 -12.32 -15.83
C LEU A 88 4.01 -13.02 -15.35
N THR A 89 5.09 -12.93 -16.12
CA THR A 89 6.42 -13.39 -15.71
C THR A 89 7.38 -12.21 -15.64
N LEU A 90 8.02 -12.02 -14.49
CA LEU A 90 9.11 -11.06 -14.26
C LEU A 90 10.44 -11.82 -14.24
N ARG A 91 11.42 -11.37 -15.05
CA ARG A 91 12.71 -12.04 -15.14
C ARG A 91 13.88 -11.07 -15.17
N ALA A 92 14.91 -11.35 -14.38
CA ALA A 92 16.15 -10.59 -14.35
C ALA A 92 17.37 -11.52 -14.15
N GLU A 93 18.45 -11.26 -14.88
CA GLU A 93 19.74 -11.95 -14.70
C GLU A 93 20.53 -11.39 -13.50
N ASP A 94 21.60 -12.08 -13.07
CA ASP A 94 22.38 -11.70 -11.87
C ASP A 94 23.01 -10.30 -11.94
N LYS A 95 23.31 -9.81 -13.15
CA LYS A 95 23.80 -8.45 -13.40
C LYS A 95 22.89 -7.79 -14.43
N ALA A 96 21.59 -7.80 -14.15
CA ALA A 96 20.58 -7.29 -15.06
C ALA A 96 20.76 -5.78 -15.30
N SER A 97 20.80 -5.39 -16.58
CA SER A 97 20.58 -4.01 -17.01
C SER A 97 19.12 -3.75 -17.39
N ALA A 98 18.31 -4.81 -17.42
CA ALA A 98 16.90 -4.76 -17.76
C ALA A 98 16.08 -5.82 -17.01
N LEU A 99 14.83 -5.47 -16.69
CA LEU A 99 13.79 -6.38 -16.24
C LEU A 99 12.95 -6.80 -17.45
N SER A 100 12.90 -8.09 -17.76
CA SER A 100 11.99 -8.65 -18.75
C SER A 100 10.62 -8.89 -18.12
N ILE A 101 9.58 -8.41 -18.79
CA ILE A 101 8.18 -8.47 -18.39
C ILE A 101 7.42 -9.18 -19.51
N THR A 102 6.96 -10.39 -19.25
CA THR A 102 6.25 -11.22 -20.23
C THR A 102 4.80 -11.41 -19.81
N PHE A 103 3.88 -11.20 -20.74
CA PHE A 103 2.46 -11.50 -20.61
C PHE A 103 2.09 -12.65 -21.53
N GLU A 104 1.36 -13.63 -21.01
CA GLU A 104 0.84 -14.76 -21.76
C GLU A 104 -0.69 -14.83 -21.63
N ASP A 105 -1.40 -14.63 -22.75
CA ASP A 105 -2.84 -14.87 -22.86
C ASP A 105 -3.06 -16.32 -23.29
N THR A 106 -3.43 -17.16 -22.32
CA THR A 106 -3.67 -18.60 -22.51
C THR A 106 -4.89 -18.91 -23.38
N LYS A 107 -5.80 -17.94 -23.60
CA LYS A 107 -7.01 -18.12 -24.41
C LYS A 107 -6.76 -17.80 -25.88
N GLN A 108 -5.91 -16.81 -26.14
CA GLN A 108 -5.61 -16.35 -27.50
C GLN A 108 -4.24 -16.84 -28.02
N ASP A 109 -3.51 -17.60 -27.21
CA ASP A 109 -2.15 -18.07 -27.51
C ASP A 109 -1.22 -16.92 -27.93
N ARG A 110 -1.36 -15.79 -27.23
CA ARG A 110 -0.60 -14.56 -27.48
C ARG A 110 0.42 -14.36 -26.36
N MET A 111 1.67 -14.19 -26.74
CA MET A 111 2.75 -13.78 -25.84
C MET A 111 3.22 -12.36 -26.17
N SER A 112 3.52 -11.55 -25.17
CA SER A 112 4.08 -10.20 -25.32
C SER A 112 5.21 -10.00 -24.32
N GLU A 113 6.40 -9.65 -24.80
CA GLU A 113 7.59 -9.44 -23.96
C GLU A 113 8.07 -7.98 -24.07
N PHE A 114 8.35 -7.38 -22.92
CA PHE A 114 8.86 -6.01 -22.81
C PHE A 114 10.11 -5.99 -21.92
N ASN A 115 11.15 -5.27 -22.35
CA ASN A 115 12.37 -5.11 -21.58
C ASN A 115 12.47 -3.68 -21.04
N MET A 116 12.34 -3.54 -19.72
CA MET A 116 12.51 -2.28 -19.01
C MET A 116 13.97 -2.10 -18.61
N LYS A 117 14.56 -0.93 -18.90
CA LYS A 117 15.88 -0.61 -18.35
C LYS A 117 15.80 -0.42 -16.84
N LEU A 118 16.73 -1.05 -16.13
CA LEU A 118 16.94 -0.85 -14.70
C LEU A 118 17.83 0.37 -14.46
N MET A 119 17.79 0.88 -13.25
CA MET A 119 18.62 2.00 -12.81
C MET A 119 19.24 1.71 -11.45
N ASP A 120 20.37 2.34 -11.16
CA ASP A 120 21.00 2.25 -9.86
C ASP A 120 20.34 3.26 -8.92
N ILE A 121 19.71 2.76 -7.85
CA ILE A 121 19.07 3.58 -6.82
C ILE A 121 19.80 3.32 -5.52
N SER A 122 20.53 4.33 -5.04
CA SER A 122 21.08 4.35 -3.69
C SER A 122 19.95 4.70 -2.74
N GLN A 123 19.45 3.70 -2.01
CA GLN A 123 18.39 3.89 -1.05
C GLN A 123 18.78 3.28 0.30
N ASP A 124 18.61 4.05 1.37
CA ASP A 124 18.80 3.54 2.71
C ASP A 124 17.61 2.64 3.09
N HIS A 125 17.92 1.43 3.55
CA HIS A 125 16.90 0.57 4.13
C HIS A 125 16.56 1.08 5.52
N LEU A 126 15.29 1.41 5.75
CA LEU A 126 14.80 1.87 7.03
C LEU A 126 14.28 0.67 7.81
N SER A 127 14.86 0.41 8.97
CA SER A 127 14.27 -0.52 9.92
C SER A 127 12.99 0.10 10.48
N VAL A 128 11.84 -0.49 10.17
CA VAL A 128 10.57 -0.15 10.83
C VAL A 128 10.57 -0.85 12.20
N PRO A 129 10.56 -0.12 13.32
CA PRO A 129 10.52 -0.74 14.64
C PRO A 129 9.14 -1.38 14.87
N GLU A 130 9.12 -2.57 15.46
CA GLU A 130 7.88 -3.12 16.02
C GLU A 130 7.43 -2.20 17.16
N THR A 131 6.27 -1.57 16.98
CA THR A 131 5.75 -0.61 17.96
C THR A 131 4.42 -1.12 18.49
N GLU A 132 4.20 -1.01 19.80
CA GLU A 132 2.90 -1.31 20.38
C GLU A 132 1.91 -0.21 20.00
N HIS A 133 0.81 -0.60 19.36
CA HIS A 133 -0.20 0.33 18.93
C HIS A 133 -1.29 0.51 20.01
N ALA A 134 -1.74 1.74 20.20
CA ALA A 134 -2.79 2.08 21.15
C ALA A 134 -4.17 1.63 20.65
N ALA A 135 -4.39 1.71 19.32
CA ALA A 135 -5.63 1.30 18.68
C ALA A 135 -5.40 0.51 17.38
N HIS A 136 -6.28 -0.47 17.14
CA HIS A 136 -6.38 -1.25 15.93
C HIS A 136 -7.80 -1.15 15.38
N ILE A 137 -7.94 -0.58 14.18
CA ILE A 137 -9.24 -0.35 13.54
C ILE A 137 -9.25 -1.04 12.19
N THR A 138 -10.09 -2.06 12.03
CA THR A 138 -10.31 -2.72 10.73
C THR A 138 -11.68 -2.34 10.18
N MET A 139 -11.74 -1.88 8.94
CA MET A 139 -12.98 -1.48 8.28
C MET A 139 -12.94 -1.74 6.77
N PRO A 140 -14.08 -1.67 6.06
CA PRO A 140 -14.10 -1.78 4.61
C PRO A 140 -13.27 -0.67 3.95
N SER A 141 -12.38 -1.05 3.02
CA SER A 141 -11.53 -0.11 2.28
C SER A 141 -12.34 0.95 1.54
N THR A 142 -13.51 0.59 1.03
CA THR A 142 -14.42 1.50 0.33
C THR A 142 -15.01 2.56 1.26
N GLN A 143 -15.24 2.21 2.52
CA GLN A 143 -15.73 3.14 3.54
C GLN A 143 -14.65 4.13 3.93
N PHE A 144 -13.43 3.65 4.21
CA PHE A 144 -12.28 4.51 4.50
C PHE A 144 -11.96 5.44 3.34
N GLN A 145 -11.97 4.94 2.10
CA GLN A 145 -11.77 5.74 0.90
C GLN A 145 -12.85 6.81 0.70
N LYS A 146 -14.10 6.52 1.06
CA LYS A 146 -15.18 7.51 1.00
C LYS A 146 -14.93 8.62 2.01
N ILE A 147 -14.63 8.26 3.27
CA ILE A 147 -14.32 9.22 4.34
C ILE A 147 -13.16 10.13 3.93
N CYS A 148 -12.03 9.58 3.50
CA CYS A 148 -10.87 10.38 3.12
C CYS A 148 -11.16 11.32 1.94
N ARG A 149 -11.98 10.89 0.96
CA ARG A 149 -12.40 11.75 -0.16
C ARG A 149 -13.32 12.88 0.29
N ASP A 150 -14.32 12.56 1.11
CA ASP A 150 -15.30 13.55 1.58
C ASP A 150 -14.61 14.64 2.42
N PHE A 151 -13.68 14.25 3.31
CA PHE A 151 -12.98 15.17 4.19
C PHE A 151 -11.90 16.01 3.51
N LYS A 152 -11.30 15.52 2.42
CA LYS A 152 -10.34 16.30 1.64
C LYS A 152 -10.96 17.54 0.97
N GLU A 153 -12.28 17.52 0.74
CA GLU A 153 -13.00 18.71 0.25
C GLU A 153 -13.22 19.75 1.37
N ILE A 154 -13.08 19.36 2.64
CA ILE A 154 -13.25 20.23 3.82
C ILE A 154 -11.91 20.84 4.24
N ASN A 155 -10.90 20.01 4.48
CA ASN A 155 -9.55 20.42 4.88
C ASN A 155 -8.48 19.42 4.40
N GLU A 156 -7.24 19.90 4.25
CA GLU A 156 -6.07 19.06 4.02
C GLU A 156 -5.64 18.24 5.25
N SER A 157 -6.14 18.57 6.44
CA SER A 157 -5.89 17.87 7.69
C SER A 157 -7.13 17.09 8.13
N LEU A 158 -6.97 15.77 8.33
CA LEU A 158 -7.99 14.88 8.87
C LEU A 158 -7.59 14.40 10.26
N ARG A 159 -8.39 14.73 11.27
CA ARG A 159 -8.24 14.20 12.62
C ARG A 159 -8.91 12.84 12.74
N ILE A 160 -8.20 11.88 13.33
CA ILE A 160 -8.68 10.52 13.61
C ILE A 160 -8.56 10.30 15.11
N ASP A 161 -9.69 10.15 15.79
CA ASP A 161 -9.74 9.82 17.22
C ASP A 161 -10.27 8.39 17.40
N ALA A 162 -9.55 7.56 18.15
CA ALA A 162 -9.96 6.21 18.49
C ALA A 162 -10.27 6.11 19.98
N THR A 163 -11.50 5.72 20.31
CA THR A 163 -11.96 5.49 21.70
C THR A 163 -12.67 4.15 21.81
N LYS A 164 -13.05 3.76 23.03
CA LYS A 164 -13.82 2.52 23.27
C LYS A 164 -15.19 2.52 22.61
N ASP A 165 -15.73 3.69 22.26
CA ASP A 165 -17.04 3.83 21.62
C ASP A 165 -16.97 3.70 20.09
N GLY A 166 -15.77 3.78 19.50
CA GLY A 166 -15.54 3.69 18.07
C GLY A 166 -14.40 4.58 17.58
N VAL A 167 -14.35 4.78 16.27
CA VAL A 167 -13.41 5.70 15.61
C VAL A 167 -14.16 6.92 15.08
N ARG A 168 -13.60 8.11 15.30
CA ARG A 168 -14.11 9.39 14.84
C ARG A 168 -13.16 10.00 13.82
N PHE A 169 -13.71 10.47 12.71
CA PHE A 169 -13.03 11.22 11.67
C PHE A 169 -13.60 12.63 11.64
N SER A 170 -12.76 13.64 11.78
CA SER A 170 -13.20 15.04 11.79
C SER A 170 -12.23 15.98 11.09
N ALA A 171 -12.77 17.02 10.47
CA ALA A 171 -11.98 18.12 9.94
C ALA A 171 -12.76 19.42 10.09
N GLU A 172 -12.04 20.49 10.37
CA GLU A 172 -12.57 21.86 10.45
C GLU A 172 -12.04 22.64 9.26
N GLY A 173 -12.89 23.37 8.55
CA GLY A 173 -12.54 23.96 7.27
C GLY A 173 -13.24 25.29 7.01
N SER A 174 -12.72 26.06 6.05
CA SER A 174 -13.29 27.38 5.71
C SER A 174 -14.72 27.31 5.19
N ILE A 175 -15.12 26.18 4.59
CA ILE A 175 -16.48 25.94 4.09
C ILE A 175 -17.42 25.36 5.14
N GLY A 176 -16.90 24.93 6.29
CA GLY A 176 -17.62 24.29 7.39
C GLY A 176 -16.85 23.12 8.00
N ASP A 177 -17.45 22.51 9.02
CA ASP A 177 -16.85 21.42 9.79
C ASP A 177 -17.58 20.10 9.53
N GLY A 178 -16.83 19.00 9.60
CA GLY A 178 -17.36 17.65 9.37
C GLY A 178 -16.98 16.69 10.49
N ASN A 179 -17.87 15.75 10.77
CA ASN A 179 -17.62 14.65 11.70
C ASN A 179 -18.32 13.37 11.24
N VAL A 180 -17.58 12.25 11.21
CA VAL A 180 -18.10 10.90 10.93
C VAL A 180 -17.61 9.97 12.04
N THR A 181 -18.54 9.28 12.70
CA THR A 181 -18.21 8.30 13.75
C THR A 181 -18.61 6.91 13.29
N LEU A 182 -17.67 5.98 13.31
CA LEU A 182 -17.90 4.56 13.04
C LEU A 182 -17.87 3.79 14.36
N LYS A 183 -18.98 3.13 14.67
CA LYS A 183 -19.07 2.23 15.82
C LYS A 183 -18.71 0.80 15.41
N PRO A 184 -18.16 0.00 16.33
CA PRO A 184 -17.91 -1.41 16.07
C PRO A 184 -19.20 -2.11 15.68
N TYR A 185 -19.17 -2.90 14.61
CA TYR A 185 -20.30 -3.72 14.19
C TYR A 185 -19.83 -4.94 13.43
N THR A 186 -20.57 -6.05 13.58
CA THR A 186 -20.31 -7.29 12.85
C THR A 186 -21.42 -7.55 11.85
N ASP A 187 -21.07 -7.62 10.57
CA ASP A 187 -21.97 -8.07 9.51
C ASP A 187 -21.95 -9.61 9.48
N ILE A 188 -23.12 -10.23 9.73
CA ILE A 188 -23.25 -11.68 9.82
C ILE A 188 -23.21 -12.32 8.41
N GLU A 189 -23.67 -11.62 7.38
CA GLU A 189 -23.75 -12.14 6.02
C GLU A 189 -22.41 -11.98 5.30
N ASN A 190 -21.77 -10.83 5.47
CA ASN A 190 -20.48 -10.55 4.87
C ASN A 190 -19.51 -9.93 5.88
N LYS A 191 -18.68 -10.76 6.50
CA LYS A 191 -17.70 -10.33 7.50
C LYS A 191 -16.77 -9.22 7.01
N GLU A 192 -16.47 -9.13 5.71
CA GLU A 192 -15.61 -8.08 5.16
C GLU A 192 -16.20 -6.67 5.30
N ASN A 193 -17.53 -6.58 5.46
CA ASN A 193 -18.21 -5.31 5.73
C ASN A 193 -18.07 -4.86 7.20
N SER A 194 -17.66 -5.76 8.11
CA SER A 194 -17.61 -5.47 9.55
C SER A 194 -16.61 -4.35 9.87
N ILE A 195 -16.88 -3.66 10.98
CA ILE A 195 -15.98 -2.67 11.58
C ILE A 195 -15.55 -3.21 12.94
N GLU A 196 -14.26 -3.45 13.08
CA GLU A 196 -13.63 -3.89 14.32
C GLU A 196 -12.79 -2.74 14.87
N VAL A 197 -12.97 -2.42 16.15
CA VAL A 197 -12.22 -1.36 16.84
C VAL A 197 -11.74 -1.92 18.16
N ASN A 198 -10.42 -2.09 18.30
CA ASN A 198 -9.77 -2.53 19.52
C ASN A 198 -8.90 -1.38 20.03
N VAL A 199 -9.24 -0.84 21.19
CA VAL A 199 -8.55 0.33 21.78
C VAL A 199 -8.03 -0.06 23.17
N ASN A 200 -6.70 -0.09 23.28
CA ASN A 200 -6.00 -0.27 24.56
C ASN A 200 -5.97 1.07 25.32
N GLU A 201 -5.61 2.14 24.60
CA GLU A 201 -5.54 3.52 25.09
C GLU A 201 -6.17 4.46 24.05
N GLU A 202 -6.91 5.48 24.53
CA GLU A 202 -7.50 6.47 23.62
C GLU A 202 -6.40 7.25 22.92
N VAL A 203 -6.51 7.39 21.60
CA VAL A 203 -5.47 8.01 20.78
C VAL A 203 -6.09 8.91 19.73
N SER A 204 -5.40 10.02 19.46
CA SER A 204 -5.79 11.00 18.47
C SER A 204 -4.58 11.32 17.59
N GLY A 205 -4.81 11.52 16.30
CA GLY A 205 -3.78 11.94 15.37
C GLY A 205 -4.37 12.75 14.22
N ILE A 206 -3.61 13.74 13.75
CA ILE A 206 -3.97 14.56 12.59
C ILE A 206 -3.11 14.13 11.41
N PHE A 207 -3.72 13.84 10.27
CA PHE A 207 -3.02 13.33 9.10
C PHE A 207 -3.40 14.08 7.84
N ASN A 208 -2.45 14.20 6.92
CA ASN A 208 -2.69 14.89 5.67
C ASN A 208 -3.62 14.07 4.74
N SER A 209 -4.81 14.62 4.47
CA SER A 209 -5.89 14.03 3.67
C SER A 209 -5.45 13.65 2.25
N LYS A 210 -4.47 14.35 1.66
CA LYS A 210 -3.95 14.02 0.32
C LYS A 210 -3.24 12.67 0.34
N TYR A 211 -2.36 12.44 1.31
CA TYR A 211 -1.66 11.16 1.47
C TYR A 211 -2.66 10.03 1.74
N LEU A 212 -3.66 10.26 2.59
CA LEU A 212 -4.69 9.27 2.86
C LEU A 212 -5.46 8.86 1.60
N ILE A 213 -5.78 9.80 0.71
CA ILE A 213 -6.43 9.50 -0.57
C ILE A 213 -5.55 8.65 -1.48
N ASP A 214 -4.26 8.96 -1.57
CA ASP A 214 -3.34 8.19 -2.41
C ASP A 214 -3.16 6.76 -1.85
N ILE A 215 -3.07 6.62 -0.53
CA ILE A 215 -3.03 5.32 0.18
C ILE A 215 -4.32 4.52 -0.06
N CYS A 216 -5.49 5.19 -0.09
CA CYS A 216 -6.77 4.53 -0.34
C CYS A 216 -6.88 3.86 -1.73
N LYS A 217 -5.98 4.15 -2.68
CA LYS A 217 -5.92 3.43 -3.98
C LYS A 217 -5.64 1.93 -3.80
N ALA A 218 -5.01 1.53 -2.70
CA ALA A 218 -4.81 0.12 -2.34
C ALA A 218 -6.12 -0.65 -2.09
N GLY A 219 -7.23 0.05 -1.81
CA GLY A 219 -8.56 -0.54 -1.68
C GLY A 219 -9.06 -1.29 -2.93
N ASN A 220 -8.40 -1.12 -4.09
CA ASN A 220 -8.74 -1.81 -5.34
C ASN A 220 -8.39 -3.31 -5.34
N PHE A 221 -7.53 -3.76 -4.44
CA PHE A 221 -7.11 -5.17 -4.33
C PHE A 221 -7.35 -5.79 -2.94
N SER A 222 -7.76 -5.00 -1.95
CA SER A 222 -8.07 -5.49 -0.61
C SER A 222 -9.36 -4.86 -0.08
N ASN A 223 -10.33 -5.69 0.30
CA ASN A 223 -11.67 -5.25 0.68
C ASN A 223 -11.71 -4.57 2.05
N GLN A 224 -10.71 -4.83 2.90
CA GLN A 224 -10.55 -4.21 4.22
C GLN A 224 -9.20 -3.50 4.35
N VAL A 225 -9.20 -2.46 5.16
CA VAL A 225 -8.00 -1.73 5.60
C VAL A 225 -7.91 -1.83 7.12
N THR A 226 -6.70 -1.94 7.65
CA THR A 226 -6.44 -1.87 9.09
C THR A 226 -5.58 -0.66 9.41
N LEU A 227 -6.05 0.19 10.33
CA LEU A 227 -5.34 1.33 10.86
C LEU A 227 -4.77 0.98 12.23
N HIS A 228 -3.47 1.20 12.38
CA HIS A 228 -2.71 1.00 13.59
C HIS A 228 -2.23 2.37 14.08
N ILE A 229 -2.83 2.85 15.17
CA ILE A 229 -2.63 4.22 15.66
C ILE A 229 -1.96 4.17 17.02
N ALA A 230 -0.96 5.03 17.21
CA ALA A 230 -0.32 5.32 18.48
C ALA A 230 0.06 6.80 18.53
N ALA A 231 0.24 7.34 19.73
CA ALA A 231 0.65 8.72 19.92
C ALA A 231 2.10 8.93 19.43
N ASP A 232 2.36 10.10 18.86
CA ASP A 232 3.71 10.59 18.50
C ASP A 232 4.53 9.73 17.54
N ILE A 233 3.91 8.77 16.86
CA ILE A 233 4.56 7.94 15.83
C ILE A 233 3.72 7.88 14.55
N PRO A 234 4.32 7.50 13.40
CA PRO A 234 3.55 7.30 12.17
C PRO A 234 2.44 6.26 12.34
N MET A 235 1.26 6.57 11.80
CA MET A 235 0.16 5.61 11.71
C MET A 235 0.52 4.56 10.66
N GLU A 236 0.42 3.28 11.02
CA GLU A 236 0.52 2.17 10.09
C GLU A 236 -0.85 1.87 9.47
N ILE A 237 -0.92 1.82 8.14
CA ILE A 237 -2.12 1.52 7.36
C ILE A 237 -1.82 0.26 6.55
N GLU A 238 -2.47 -0.85 6.90
CA GLU A 238 -2.26 -2.16 6.29
C GLU A 238 -3.40 -2.55 5.34
N TYR A 239 -3.03 -2.93 4.12
CA TYR A 239 -3.87 -3.67 3.19
C TYR A 239 -3.30 -5.09 3.03
N LYS A 240 -4.08 -6.08 3.44
CA LYS A 240 -3.66 -7.48 3.37
C LYS A 240 -3.63 -7.97 1.93
N LEU A 241 -2.59 -8.72 1.59
CA LEU A 241 -2.47 -9.50 0.38
C LEU A 241 -2.47 -10.99 0.75
N PRO A 242 -2.90 -11.91 -0.14
CA PRO A 242 -2.99 -13.33 0.20
C PRO A 242 -1.70 -13.93 0.78
N ASN A 243 -0.54 -13.56 0.21
CA ASN A 243 0.78 -14.05 0.63
C ASN A 243 1.75 -12.88 0.80
N GLY A 244 1.34 -11.85 1.54
CA GLY A 244 2.10 -10.63 1.67
C GLY A 244 1.33 -9.50 2.36
N HIS A 245 1.87 -8.29 2.27
CA HIS A 245 1.20 -7.09 2.75
C HIS A 245 1.60 -5.87 1.93
N LEU A 246 0.71 -4.88 1.90
CA LEU A 246 1.08 -3.51 1.56
C LEU A 246 0.77 -2.63 2.77
N LYS A 247 1.83 -2.11 3.38
CA LYS A 247 1.77 -1.23 4.54
C LYS A 247 2.22 0.17 4.14
N TYR A 248 1.55 1.16 4.70
CA TYR A 248 1.93 2.55 4.62
C TYR A 248 2.16 3.08 6.03
N TYR A 249 3.21 3.88 6.22
CA TYR A 249 3.47 4.59 7.46
C TYR A 249 3.33 6.06 7.16
N LEU A 250 2.39 6.74 7.82
CA LEU A 250 2.12 8.15 7.58
C LEU A 250 2.38 8.93 8.87
N ALA A 251 3.34 9.85 8.85
CA ALA A 251 3.62 10.70 9.99
C ALA A 251 2.41 11.61 10.31
N PRO A 252 2.07 11.81 11.59
CA PRO A 252 1.07 12.79 11.97
C PRO A 252 1.57 14.21 11.67
N GLN A 253 0.65 15.13 11.41
CA GLN A 253 0.92 16.55 11.42
C GLN A 253 1.13 17.01 12.87
N MET A 254 2.07 17.93 13.08
CA MET A 254 2.21 18.60 14.37
C MET A 254 0.93 19.41 14.63
N ASP A 255 0.34 19.25 15.81
CA ASP A 255 -0.77 20.09 16.23
C ASP A 255 -0.16 21.45 16.64
N ASP A 256 -0.43 22.52 15.89
CA ASP A 256 0.07 23.87 16.18
C ASP A 256 -0.52 24.45 17.50
N GLU A 257 -1.38 23.68 18.20
CA GLU A 257 -2.02 24.06 19.47
C GLU A 257 -1.20 23.74 20.73
N GLU A 258 0.03 23.21 20.60
CA GLU A 258 0.98 23.04 21.72
C GLU A 258 1.98 24.21 21.91
N GLU A 259 1.62 25.44 21.52
CA GLU A 259 2.29 26.69 21.98
C GLU A 259 1.48 27.48 23.02
#